data_AF-A0A397T5P4-F1
#
_entry.id   AF-A0A397T5P4-F1
#
_cell.length_a   1.000
_cell.length_b   1.000
_cell.length_c   1.000
_cell.angle_alpha   90.00
_cell.angle_beta   90.00
_cell.angle_gamma   90.00
#
_symmetry.space_group_name_H-M   'P 1'
#
loop_
_entity.id
_entity.type
_entity.pdbx_description
1 polymer ?
#
loop_
_entity_poly.entity_id
_entity_poly.type
_entity_poly.pdbx_seq_one_letter_code
_entity_poly.pdbx_strand_id
1 'polypeptide(L)'
;MSSENFLLARLSENFLLARLSQNFETLLQISNNNHDVIINVGDELNSKTFYAHSLILTSQSTYFKTALSSNWIKKDEDKIIFEKPNVSSKIFETILKHLYCGVVNLKEFTPLELLDLISSADEFMLPELMSFTESHLLSLADSWMNTDFFKVHLHAQKFSECKNLREFCVKKICKNPEIIFESNDFINLSEVMLIDLLKKDDFEMDEIELWKYVVQWGIHKCSTNLNGKNVNEWNDENFKELWEIIKNLVELIRFYDISIENFYNMVKPYSSMFPRDMFENLLWNYIMPQSNKHSRRKRLGFGPTTNARPFGQTTTTPSSGFGFGRQTTTTTAPSSGGFGFGRQTTTTTAPSSGGFGFGHQTTTTTAPSSGFGFGHQTTTTTAPSSSFGFGQIIIPDPPEEEDDDI
;
A
#
# COMPACT_ATOMS: atom_id res chain seq x y z
N MET A 1 28.52 35.13 -20.33
CA MET A 1 27.79 35.72 -19.19
C MET A 1 28.38 35.11 -17.93
N SER A 2 29.10 35.88 -17.11
CA SER A 2 30.04 35.36 -16.10
C SER A 2 29.33 34.85 -14.85
N SER A 3 29.96 33.89 -14.17
CA SER A 3 29.59 33.34 -12.85
C SER A 3 29.24 34.43 -11.82
N GLU A 4 29.88 35.60 -11.89
CA GLU A 4 29.63 36.73 -10.99
C GLU A 4 28.22 37.33 -11.15
N ASN A 5 27.71 37.46 -12.37
CA ASN A 5 26.35 37.96 -12.59
C ASN A 5 25.30 36.99 -12.04
N PHE A 6 25.59 35.68 -12.08
CA PHE A 6 24.73 34.65 -11.50
C PHE A 6 24.75 34.72 -9.96
N LEU A 7 25.92 34.92 -9.35
CA LEU A 7 26.05 35.08 -7.90
C LEU A 7 25.37 36.36 -7.40
N LEU A 8 25.55 37.49 -8.08
CA LEU A 8 24.89 38.76 -7.74
C LEU A 8 23.37 38.67 -7.85
N ALA A 9 22.86 38.04 -8.92
CA ALA A 9 21.42 37.80 -9.07
C ALA A 9 20.86 37.01 -7.89
N ARG A 10 21.50 35.89 -7.52
CA ARG A 10 21.06 35.03 -6.41
C ARG A 10 21.15 35.71 -5.04
N LEU A 11 22.18 36.53 -4.81
CA LEU A 11 22.31 37.34 -3.59
C LEU A 11 21.21 38.41 -3.49
N SER A 12 20.93 39.10 -4.60
CA SER A 12 19.86 40.09 -4.66
C SER A 12 18.49 39.46 -4.43
N GLU A 13 18.25 38.27 -4.99
CA GLU A 13 17.01 37.52 -4.81
C GLU A 13 16.80 37.15 -3.34
N ASN A 14 17.79 36.57 -2.68
CA ASN A 14 17.69 36.22 -1.25
C ASN A 14 17.40 37.43 -0.36
N PHE A 15 18.08 38.56 -0.60
CA PHE A 15 17.86 39.79 0.16
C PHE A 15 16.46 40.38 -0.07
N LEU A 16 16.02 40.45 -1.33
CA LEU A 16 14.72 40.99 -1.70
C LEU A 16 13.57 40.08 -1.23
N LEU A 17 13.71 38.76 -1.32
CA LEU A 17 12.75 37.78 -0.79
C LEU A 17 12.65 37.87 0.73
N ALA A 18 13.77 38.02 1.44
CA ALA A 18 13.75 38.21 2.89
C ALA A 18 12.99 39.49 3.27
N ARG A 19 13.20 40.59 2.53
CA ARG A 19 12.45 41.83 2.75
C ARG A 19 10.96 41.67 2.46
N LEU A 20 10.59 40.97 1.39
CA LEU A 20 9.20 40.69 1.04
C LEU A 20 8.50 39.85 2.13
N SER A 21 9.16 38.77 2.57
CA SER A 21 8.74 37.93 3.68
C SER A 21 8.48 38.76 4.95
N GLN A 22 9.41 39.64 5.31
CA GLN A 22 9.26 40.49 6.49
C GLN A 22 8.06 41.44 6.38
N ASN A 23 7.79 42.00 5.19
CA ASN A 23 6.64 42.86 4.98
C ASN A 23 5.31 42.11 5.21
N PHE A 24 5.20 40.86 4.75
CA PHE A 24 4.01 40.04 5.00
C PHE A 24 3.90 39.56 6.46
N GLU A 25 5.02 39.30 7.13
CA GLU A 25 5.00 39.06 8.57
C GLU A 25 4.47 40.29 9.34
N THR A 26 4.92 41.50 8.99
CA THR A 26 4.39 42.73 9.55
C THR A 26 2.90 42.87 9.27
N LEU A 27 2.44 42.56 8.04
CA LEU A 27 1.02 42.57 7.68
C LEU A 27 0.21 41.61 8.56
N LEU A 28 0.73 40.40 8.84
CA LEU A 28 0.08 39.45 9.74
C LEU A 28 -0.03 39.99 11.18
N GLN A 29 1.00 40.68 11.68
CA GLN A 29 1.00 41.26 13.03
C GLN A 29 -0.02 42.41 13.19
N ILE A 30 -0.26 43.19 12.13
CA ILE A 30 -1.24 44.29 12.12
C ILE A 30 -2.58 43.90 11.47
N SER A 31 -2.82 42.58 11.31
CA SER A 31 -3.99 42.03 10.62
C SER A 31 -5.33 42.34 11.28
N ASN A 32 -5.33 42.82 12.52
CA ASN A 32 -6.54 43.40 13.12
C ASN A 32 -7.12 44.56 12.28
N ASN A 33 -6.30 45.20 11.43
CA ASN A 33 -6.71 46.21 10.48
C ASN A 33 -6.83 45.60 9.07
N ASN A 34 -7.94 45.89 8.37
CA ASN A 34 -8.19 45.51 6.96
C ASN A 34 -8.26 44.00 6.64
N HIS A 35 -8.46 43.13 7.63
CA HIS A 35 -8.78 41.73 7.38
C HIS A 35 -10.18 41.56 6.80
N ASP A 36 -10.31 40.58 5.91
CA ASP A 36 -11.57 40.10 5.34
C ASP A 36 -11.90 38.67 5.78
N VAL A 37 -11.02 38.01 6.54
CA VAL A 37 -11.23 36.68 7.10
C VAL A 37 -11.00 36.67 8.62
N ILE A 38 -11.94 36.08 9.35
CA ILE A 38 -11.85 35.77 10.78
C ILE A 38 -11.80 34.24 10.91
N ILE A 39 -10.75 33.72 11.54
CA ILE A 39 -10.53 32.29 11.69
C ILE A 39 -10.58 31.91 13.16
N ASN A 40 -11.57 31.11 13.54
CA ASN A 40 -11.70 30.58 14.89
C ASN A 40 -11.16 29.15 14.90
N VAL A 41 -10.10 28.90 15.67
CA VAL A 41 -9.50 27.56 15.81
C VAL A 41 -9.53 27.10 17.26
N GLY A 42 -9.42 25.80 17.47
CA GLY A 42 -9.48 25.17 18.78
C GLY A 42 -10.91 24.89 19.25
N ASP A 43 -11.01 24.02 20.25
CA ASP A 43 -12.27 23.67 20.88
C ASP A 43 -12.82 24.81 21.76
N GLU A 44 -14.02 24.63 22.33
CA GLU A 44 -14.68 25.65 23.15
C GLU A 44 -13.83 26.13 24.34
N LEU A 45 -12.92 25.30 24.84
CA LEU A 45 -12.09 25.59 26.02
C LEU A 45 -10.76 26.28 25.66
N ASN A 46 -10.21 26.02 24.48
CA ASN A 46 -8.91 26.53 24.03
C ASN A 46 -9.00 27.23 22.67
N SER A 47 -10.12 27.89 22.41
CA SER A 47 -10.31 28.61 21.15
C SER A 47 -9.45 29.87 21.05
N LYS A 48 -8.94 30.14 19.86
CA LYS A 48 -8.23 31.38 19.52
C LYS A 48 -8.74 31.90 18.18
N THR A 49 -8.98 33.21 18.12
CA THR A 49 -9.36 33.90 16.89
C THR A 49 -8.14 34.51 16.22
N PHE A 50 -8.03 34.31 14.92
CA PHE A 50 -7.01 34.88 14.04
C PHE A 50 -7.67 35.76 12.99
N TYR A 51 -7.01 36.85 12.61
CA TYR A 51 -7.43 37.75 11.56
C TYR A 51 -6.51 37.56 10.36
N ALA A 52 -7.09 37.42 9.16
CA ALA A 52 -6.32 37.10 7.96
C ALA A 52 -6.90 37.72 6.69
N HIS A 53 -6.14 37.61 5.60
CA HIS A 53 -6.47 38.14 4.29
C HIS A 53 -6.72 36.99 3.31
N SER A 54 -7.92 36.95 2.74
CA SER A 54 -8.36 35.87 1.82
C SER A 54 -7.42 35.73 0.63
N LEU A 55 -6.95 36.84 0.05
CA LEU A 55 -6.03 36.84 -1.09
C LEU A 55 -4.70 36.15 -0.76
N ILE A 56 -4.16 36.34 0.44
CA ILE A 56 -2.94 35.65 0.88
C ILE A 56 -3.22 34.16 0.99
N LEU A 57 -4.25 33.77 1.75
CA LEU A 57 -4.57 32.36 2.01
C LEU A 57 -4.85 31.59 0.70
N THR A 58 -5.69 32.15 -0.18
CA THR A 58 -6.07 31.53 -1.45
C THR A 58 -4.94 31.47 -2.47
N SER A 59 -3.94 32.36 -2.37
CA SER A 59 -2.74 32.31 -3.23
C SER A 59 -1.77 31.20 -2.85
N GLN A 60 -1.78 30.78 -1.59
CA GLN A 60 -0.80 29.84 -1.01
C GLN A 60 -1.34 28.42 -0.85
N SER A 61 -2.66 28.24 -0.84
CA SER A 61 -3.28 26.95 -0.55
C SER A 61 -4.51 26.73 -1.42
N THR A 62 -4.53 25.59 -2.12
CA THR A 62 -5.70 25.13 -2.88
C THR A 62 -6.88 24.82 -1.98
N TYR A 63 -6.62 24.39 -0.73
CA TYR A 63 -7.64 24.21 0.29
C TYR A 63 -8.34 25.54 0.55
N PHE A 64 -7.60 26.60 0.91
CA PHE A 64 -8.20 27.91 1.18
C PHE A 64 -8.84 28.53 -0.05
N LYS A 65 -8.24 28.36 -1.24
CA LYS A 65 -8.85 28.79 -2.51
C LYS A 65 -10.25 28.20 -2.69
N THR A 66 -10.41 26.91 -2.38
CA THR A 66 -11.69 26.22 -2.47
C THR A 66 -12.63 26.62 -1.32
N ALA A 67 -12.15 26.52 -0.08
CA ALA A 67 -12.91 26.78 1.13
C ALA A 67 -13.47 28.21 1.19
N LEU A 68 -12.69 29.20 0.74
CA LEU A 68 -13.07 30.63 0.73
C LEU A 68 -13.86 31.06 -0.51
N SER A 69 -13.96 30.20 -1.53
CA SER A 69 -14.82 30.43 -2.72
C SER A 69 -16.25 29.90 -2.57
N SER A 70 -16.52 29.12 -1.51
CA SER A 70 -17.78 28.41 -1.33
C SER A 70 -18.92 29.33 -0.86
N ASN A 71 -20.12 29.12 -1.41
CA ASN A 71 -21.34 29.79 -0.98
C ASN A 71 -21.79 29.42 0.45
N TRP A 72 -21.15 28.44 1.09
CA TRP A 72 -21.48 27.98 2.45
C TRP A 72 -20.73 28.72 3.56
N ILE A 73 -19.92 29.72 3.20
CA ILE A 73 -19.19 30.53 4.15
C ILE A 73 -20.16 31.41 4.95
N LYS A 74 -20.08 31.33 6.28
CA LYS A 74 -20.73 32.31 7.15
C LYS A 74 -20.08 33.66 6.92
N LYS A 75 -20.90 34.64 6.55
CA LYS A 75 -20.48 36.04 6.50
C LYS A 75 -21.08 36.77 7.69
N ASP A 76 -20.25 37.49 8.41
CA ASP A 76 -20.70 38.48 9.39
C ASP A 76 -20.32 39.85 8.82
N GLU A 77 -21.34 40.63 8.48
CA GLU A 77 -21.22 41.82 7.63
C GLU A 77 -20.49 41.50 6.30
N ASP A 78 -19.28 42.04 6.12
CA ASP A 78 -18.42 41.87 4.95
C ASP A 78 -17.26 40.88 5.18
N LYS A 79 -17.19 40.24 6.36
CA LYS A 79 -16.08 39.35 6.73
C LYS A 79 -16.46 37.88 6.61
N ILE A 80 -15.53 37.08 6.13
CA ILE A 80 -15.62 35.63 6.05
C ILE A 80 -15.28 35.04 7.42
N ILE A 81 -16.19 34.26 8.00
CA ILE A 81 -15.93 33.48 9.21
C ILE A 81 -15.57 32.05 8.82
N PHE A 82 -14.41 31.59 9.30
CA PHE A 82 -13.89 30.25 9.07
C PHE A 82 -13.64 29.55 10.41
N GLU A 83 -14.19 28.35 10.59
CA GLU A 83 -14.13 27.60 11.84
C GLU A 83 -13.30 26.31 11.67
N LYS A 84 -12.32 26.12 12.55
CA LYS A 84 -11.46 24.92 12.63
C LYS A 84 -11.28 24.45 14.07
N PRO A 85 -12.34 23.89 14.69
CA PRO A 85 -12.26 23.46 16.08
C PRO A 85 -11.25 22.33 16.31
N ASN A 86 -10.94 21.55 15.27
CA ASN A 86 -10.05 20.38 15.36
C ASN A 86 -8.55 20.73 15.32
N VAL A 87 -8.18 21.99 15.12
CA VAL A 87 -6.77 22.42 14.99
C VAL A 87 -6.40 23.29 16.19
N SER A 88 -5.28 22.97 16.85
CA SER A 88 -4.83 23.77 17.99
C SER A 88 -4.33 25.15 17.55
N SER A 89 -4.45 26.13 18.45
CA SER A 89 -4.01 27.50 18.20
C SER A 89 -2.52 27.62 17.86
N LYS A 90 -1.66 26.83 18.52
CA LYS A 90 -0.21 26.77 18.28
C LYS A 90 0.11 26.25 16.87
N ILE A 91 -0.57 25.19 16.44
CA ILE A 91 -0.40 24.60 15.11
C ILE A 91 -0.89 25.56 14.04
N PHE A 92 -2.08 26.13 14.23
CA PHE A 92 -2.64 27.06 13.25
C PHE A 92 -1.83 28.35 13.13
N GLU A 93 -1.29 28.87 14.24
CA GLU A 93 -0.39 30.03 14.19
C GLU A 93 0.85 29.76 13.33
N THR A 94 1.40 28.54 13.43
CA THR A 94 2.55 28.10 12.63
C THR A 94 2.20 28.02 11.15
N ILE A 95 1.05 27.43 10.82
CA ILE A 95 0.52 27.38 9.45
C ILE A 95 0.27 28.79 8.90
N LEU A 96 -0.34 29.67 9.69
CA LEU A 96 -0.66 31.02 9.25
C LEU A 96 0.62 31.83 8.97
N LYS A 97 1.64 31.73 9.83
CA LYS A 97 2.97 32.33 9.58
C LYS A 97 3.60 31.76 8.30
N HIS A 98 3.55 30.44 8.11
CA HIS A 98 4.03 29.81 6.88
C HIS A 98 3.34 30.38 5.63
N LEU A 99 2.01 30.53 5.64
CA LEU A 99 1.26 31.08 4.50
C LEU A 99 1.61 32.54 4.21
N TYR A 100 1.92 33.35 5.23
CA TYR A 100 2.24 34.76 5.01
C TYR A 100 3.68 34.98 4.53
N CYS A 101 4.64 34.32 5.19
CA CYS A 101 6.05 34.66 5.02
C CYS A 101 6.97 33.44 4.84
N GLY A 102 6.43 32.22 4.78
CA GLY A 102 7.22 31.00 4.62
C GLY A 102 8.07 30.64 5.85
N VAL A 103 7.96 31.39 6.96
CA VAL A 103 8.73 31.16 8.18
C VAL A 103 8.03 30.14 9.06
N VAL A 104 8.79 29.14 9.51
CA VAL A 104 8.31 28.06 10.39
C VAL A 104 9.32 27.88 11.52
N ASN A 105 8.87 27.93 12.78
CA ASN A 105 9.70 27.64 13.95
C ASN A 105 9.15 26.40 14.68
N LEU A 106 9.89 25.29 14.59
CA LEU A 106 9.51 24.01 15.18
C LEU A 106 10.24 23.67 16.48
N LYS A 107 11.11 24.55 16.99
CA LYS A 107 12.00 24.24 18.12
C LYS A 107 11.28 23.84 19.41
N GLU A 108 10.08 24.37 19.62
CA GLU A 108 9.28 24.16 20.83
C GLU A 108 8.16 23.13 20.63
N PHE A 109 8.18 22.39 19.50
CA PHE A 109 7.21 21.35 19.23
C PHE A 109 7.68 20.01 19.80
N THR A 110 6.79 19.36 20.53
CA THR A 110 6.95 17.95 20.89
C THR A 110 6.76 17.06 19.66
N PRO A 111 7.28 15.82 19.67
CA PRO A 111 7.07 14.87 18.57
C PRO A 111 5.59 14.67 18.21
N LEU A 112 4.69 14.64 19.20
CA LEU A 112 3.25 14.50 18.96
C LEU A 112 2.65 15.78 18.33
N GLU A 113 3.05 16.96 18.77
CA GLU A 113 2.62 18.21 18.12
C GLU A 113 3.13 18.32 16.67
N LEU A 114 4.29 17.74 16.36
CA LEU A 114 4.77 17.64 14.97
C LEU A 114 3.88 16.72 14.13
N LEU A 115 3.40 15.59 14.69
CA LEU A 115 2.41 14.75 14.01
C LEU A 115 1.09 15.49 13.76
N ASP A 116 0.63 16.30 14.72
CA ASP A 116 -0.57 17.11 14.55
C ASP A 116 -0.38 18.21 13.48
N LEU A 117 0.83 18.81 13.41
CA LEU A 117 1.19 19.74 12.36
C LEU A 117 1.25 19.07 10.98
N ILE A 118 1.78 17.85 10.87
CA ILE A 118 1.76 17.06 9.62
C ILE A 118 0.30 16.80 9.20
N SER A 119 -0.57 16.38 10.13
CA SER A 119 -1.99 16.14 9.85
C SER A 119 -2.69 17.41 9.35
N SER A 120 -2.39 18.55 9.97
CA SER A 120 -2.97 19.83 9.59
C SER A 120 -2.43 20.30 8.25
N ALA A 121 -1.12 20.12 7.99
CA ALA A 121 -0.51 20.46 6.70
C ALA A 121 -1.12 19.66 5.55
N ASP A 122 -1.40 18.36 5.76
CA ASP A 122 -2.15 17.54 4.80
C ASP A 122 -3.56 18.11 4.56
N GLU A 123 -4.31 18.39 5.64
CA GLU A 123 -5.67 18.94 5.56
C GLU A 123 -5.73 20.28 4.80
N PHE A 124 -4.77 21.18 5.05
CA PHE A 124 -4.67 22.48 4.37
C PHE A 124 -3.95 22.41 3.01
N MET A 125 -3.60 21.20 2.54
CA MET A 125 -2.91 20.95 1.27
C MET A 125 -1.57 21.71 1.15
N LEU A 126 -0.70 21.55 2.15
CA LEU A 126 0.61 22.22 2.29
C LEU A 126 1.76 21.19 2.26
N PRO A 127 2.07 20.58 1.11
CA PRO A 127 3.04 19.49 1.02
C PRO A 127 4.46 19.89 1.42
N GLU A 128 4.87 21.14 1.18
CA GLU A 128 6.20 21.65 1.56
C GLU A 128 6.35 21.73 3.08
N LEU A 129 5.32 22.22 3.77
CA LEU A 129 5.29 22.27 5.23
C LEU A 129 5.28 20.86 5.84
N MET A 130 4.53 19.95 5.21
CA MET A 130 4.46 18.55 5.62
C MET A 130 5.85 17.89 5.54
N SER A 131 6.55 18.04 4.41
CA SER A 131 7.89 17.47 4.20
C SER A 131 8.95 18.08 5.12
N PHE A 132 8.88 19.40 5.36
CA PHE A 132 9.76 20.08 6.30
C PHE A 132 9.55 19.57 7.74
N THR A 133 8.30 19.41 8.15
CA THR A 133 7.93 18.90 9.49
C THR A 133 8.33 17.44 9.66
N GLU A 134 8.12 16.59 8.65
CA GLU A 134 8.57 15.19 8.63
C GLU A 134 10.08 15.08 8.84
N SER A 135 10.86 15.90 8.11
CA SER A 135 12.32 15.91 8.23
C SER A 135 12.77 16.31 9.63
N HIS A 136 12.10 17.28 10.25
CA HIS A 136 12.41 17.67 11.63
C HIS A 136 12.04 16.58 12.63
N LEU A 137 10.88 15.94 12.49
CA LEU A 137 10.49 14.82 13.35
C LEU A 137 11.51 13.67 13.29
N LEU A 138 12.00 13.34 12.08
CA LEU A 138 13.07 12.36 11.89
C LEU A 138 14.39 12.76 12.57
N SER A 139 14.73 14.06 12.56
CA SER A 139 15.92 14.56 13.26
C SER A 139 15.84 14.39 14.78
N LEU A 140 14.62 14.22 15.32
CA LEU A 140 14.34 14.00 16.73
C LEU A 140 14.14 12.52 17.06
N ALA A 141 14.46 11.57 16.17
CA ALA A 141 14.18 10.14 16.34
C ALA A 141 14.52 9.59 17.74
N ASP A 142 15.69 9.94 18.27
CA ASP A 142 16.15 9.46 19.58
C ASP A 142 15.24 9.90 20.74
N SER A 143 14.50 11.01 20.61
CA SER A 143 13.62 11.52 21.67
C SER A 143 12.28 10.81 21.78
N TRP A 144 11.76 10.26 20.68
CA TRP A 144 10.44 9.60 20.64
C TRP A 144 10.51 8.09 20.40
N MET A 145 11.67 7.55 20.03
CA MET A 145 11.82 6.13 19.70
C MET A 145 11.42 5.18 20.84
N ASN A 146 11.60 5.57 22.10
CA ASN A 146 11.26 4.71 23.24
C ASN A 146 9.93 5.08 23.91
N THR A 147 9.31 6.20 23.54
CA THR A 147 8.11 6.73 24.20
C THR A 147 6.88 6.75 23.31
N ASP A 148 7.05 7.15 22.04
CA ASP A 148 5.93 7.45 21.13
C ASP A 148 6.05 6.73 19.78
N PHE A 149 6.99 5.79 19.65
CA PHE A 149 7.24 5.07 18.40
C PHE A 149 5.98 4.44 17.82
N PHE A 150 5.15 3.82 18.65
CA PHE A 150 3.89 3.22 18.21
C PHE A 150 2.96 4.25 17.55
N LYS A 151 2.79 5.42 18.19
CA LYS A 151 1.94 6.52 17.67
C LYS A 151 2.51 7.12 16.39
N VAL A 152 3.82 7.35 16.35
CA VAL A 152 4.52 7.84 15.15
C VAL A 152 4.37 6.85 14.00
N HIS A 153 4.53 5.55 14.26
CA HIS A 153 4.36 4.51 13.26
C HIS A 153 2.93 4.48 12.70
N LEU A 154 1.93 4.51 13.58
CA LEU A 154 0.51 4.54 13.20
C LEU A 154 0.20 5.75 12.33
N HIS A 155 0.74 6.91 12.71
CA HIS A 155 0.59 8.14 11.95
C HIS A 155 1.25 8.06 10.57
N ALA A 156 2.49 7.57 10.50
CA ALA A 156 3.22 7.40 9.23
C ALA A 156 2.53 6.43 8.25
N GLN A 157 1.74 5.49 8.75
CA GLN A 157 0.92 4.61 7.90
C GLN A 157 -0.32 5.30 7.34
N LYS A 158 -0.88 6.29 8.06
CA LYS A 158 -2.06 7.03 7.63
C LYS A 158 -1.77 7.96 6.44
N PHE A 159 -0.59 8.57 6.42
CA PHE A 159 -0.21 9.57 5.40
C PHE A 159 0.75 8.97 4.39
N SER A 160 0.30 8.83 3.14
CA SER A 160 1.07 8.19 2.07
C SER A 160 2.32 8.99 1.67
N GLU A 161 2.25 10.29 1.88
CA GLU A 161 3.20 11.36 1.62
C GLU A 161 4.40 11.31 2.56
N CYS A 162 4.23 10.83 3.79
CA CYS A 162 5.30 10.62 4.79
C CYS A 162 6.15 9.38 4.49
N LYS A 163 6.72 9.33 3.28
CA LYS A 163 7.48 8.17 2.80
C LYS A 163 8.73 7.91 3.63
N ASN A 164 9.46 8.96 4.00
CA ASN A 164 10.72 8.84 4.72
C ASN A 164 10.49 8.33 6.15
N LEU A 165 9.48 8.87 6.83
CA LEU A 165 9.09 8.45 8.16
C LEU A 165 8.58 7.00 8.16
N ARG A 166 7.75 6.63 7.17
CA ARG A 166 7.26 5.26 7.03
C ARG A 166 8.40 4.27 6.79
N GLU A 167 9.32 4.57 5.88
CA GLU A 167 10.50 3.74 5.61
C GLU A 167 11.41 3.61 6.84
N PHE A 168 11.61 4.72 7.56
CA PHE A 168 12.35 4.72 8.83
C PHE A 168 11.70 3.78 9.84
N CYS A 169 10.40 3.92 10.10
CA CYS A 169 9.67 3.08 11.05
C CYS A 169 9.73 1.61 10.65
N VAL A 170 9.46 1.27 9.39
CA VAL A 170 9.52 -0.12 8.90
C VAL A 170 10.91 -0.71 9.12
N LYS A 171 11.97 0.03 8.78
CA LYS A 171 13.35 -0.42 8.99
C LYS A 171 13.68 -0.66 10.47
N LYS A 172 13.14 0.16 11.37
CA LYS A 172 13.32 0.00 12.81
C LYS A 172 12.53 -1.20 13.35
N ILE A 173 11.29 -1.39 12.92
CA ILE A 173 10.47 -2.55 13.29
C ILE A 173 11.13 -3.84 12.81
N CYS A 174 11.64 -3.90 11.58
CA CYS A 174 12.30 -5.11 11.08
C CYS A 174 13.48 -5.57 11.94
N LYS A 175 14.24 -4.61 12.48
CA LYS A 175 15.43 -4.87 13.32
C LYS A 175 15.12 -5.13 14.79
N ASN A 176 13.98 -4.66 15.29
CA ASN A 176 13.60 -4.79 16.69
C ASN A 176 12.06 -4.81 16.79
N PRO A 177 11.41 -5.89 16.34
CA PRO A 177 9.95 -5.95 16.25
C PRO A 177 9.25 -5.73 17.60
N GLU A 178 9.92 -6.06 18.70
CA GLU A 178 9.49 -5.88 20.10
C GLU A 178 8.99 -4.45 20.38
N ILE A 179 9.56 -3.44 19.71
CA ILE A 179 9.17 -2.03 19.86
C ILE A 179 7.68 -1.77 19.58
N ILE A 180 7.05 -2.59 18.73
CA ILE A 180 5.61 -2.53 18.45
C ILE A 180 4.86 -3.59 19.24
N PHE A 181 5.36 -4.83 19.25
CA PHE A 181 4.62 -5.96 19.81
C PHE A 181 4.54 -5.95 21.35
N GLU A 182 5.57 -5.44 22.04
CA GLU A 182 5.57 -5.30 23.51
C GLU A 182 4.90 -4.00 23.99
N SER A 183 4.50 -3.11 23.06
CA SER A 183 3.80 -1.88 23.41
C SER A 183 2.43 -2.19 24.01
N ASN A 184 2.05 -1.47 25.07
CA ASN A 184 0.70 -1.55 25.63
C ASN A 184 -0.38 -1.16 24.61
N ASP A 185 -0.02 -0.36 23.60
CA ASP A 185 -0.92 0.07 22.54
C ASP A 185 -1.07 -0.98 21.42
N PHE A 186 -0.30 -2.07 21.44
CA PHE A 186 -0.33 -3.13 20.42
C PHE A 186 -1.74 -3.69 20.17
N ILE A 187 -2.49 -3.91 21.25
CA ILE A 187 -3.90 -4.36 21.22
C ILE A 187 -4.83 -3.44 20.41
N ASN A 188 -4.45 -2.18 20.21
CA ASN A 188 -5.22 -1.19 19.46
C ASN A 188 -4.92 -1.21 17.95
N LEU A 189 -3.93 -1.99 17.48
CA LEU A 189 -3.71 -2.15 16.05
C LEU A 189 -4.94 -2.72 15.34
N SER A 190 -5.20 -2.22 14.14
CA SER A 190 -6.22 -2.79 13.25
C SER A 190 -5.71 -4.09 12.62
N GLU A 191 -6.64 -4.97 12.23
CA GLU A 191 -6.30 -6.22 11.54
C GLU A 191 -5.47 -5.95 10.27
N VAL A 192 -5.82 -4.92 9.50
CA VAL A 192 -5.12 -4.53 8.26
C VAL A 192 -3.66 -4.22 8.53
N MET A 193 -3.37 -3.45 9.58
CA MET A 193 -2.00 -3.07 9.94
C MET A 193 -1.20 -4.28 10.43
N LEU A 194 -1.83 -5.17 11.20
CA LEU A 194 -1.19 -6.39 11.68
C LEU A 194 -0.89 -7.36 10.53
N ILE A 195 -1.81 -7.48 9.56
CA ILE A 195 -1.57 -8.22 8.31
C ILE A 195 -0.35 -7.68 7.57
N ASP A 196 -0.26 -6.36 7.42
CA ASP A 196 0.86 -5.72 6.69
C ASP A 196 2.20 -5.90 7.39
N LEU A 197 2.20 -5.95 8.74
CA LEU A 197 3.35 -6.33 9.53
C LEU A 197 3.70 -7.81 9.31
N LEU A 198 2.79 -8.75 9.58
CA LEU A 198 3.04 -10.20 9.48
C LEU A 198 3.40 -10.68 8.08
N LYS A 199 3.02 -9.94 7.03
CA LYS A 199 3.45 -10.22 5.65
C LYS A 199 4.94 -10.02 5.44
N LYS A 200 5.61 -9.20 6.25
CA LYS A 200 7.04 -8.93 6.15
C LYS A 200 7.84 -10.18 6.49
N ASP A 201 8.85 -10.42 5.67
CA ASP A 201 9.68 -11.61 5.75
C ASP A 201 10.95 -11.40 6.58
N ASP A 202 11.24 -10.15 6.93
CA ASP A 202 12.51 -9.64 7.42
C ASP A 202 12.46 -9.25 8.91
N PHE A 203 11.51 -9.82 9.67
CA PHE A 203 11.48 -9.63 11.12
C PHE A 203 12.57 -10.46 11.79
N GLU A 204 13.38 -9.80 12.62
CA GLU A 204 14.32 -10.44 13.54
C GLU A 204 13.57 -10.94 14.80
N MET A 205 12.50 -11.73 14.63
CA MET A 205 11.70 -12.31 15.71
C MET A 205 11.30 -13.74 15.38
N ASP A 206 11.34 -14.62 16.38
CA ASP A 206 10.93 -16.01 16.21
C ASP A 206 9.43 -16.12 15.93
N GLU A 207 9.08 -17.04 15.03
CA GLU A 207 7.69 -17.24 14.61
C GLU A 207 6.75 -17.61 15.75
N ILE A 208 7.29 -18.23 16.81
CA ILE A 208 6.54 -18.55 18.02
C ILE A 208 6.11 -17.31 18.81
N GLU A 209 6.94 -16.26 18.83
CA GLU A 209 6.59 -15.01 19.50
C GLU A 209 5.50 -14.28 18.69
N LEU A 210 5.62 -14.24 17.37
CA LEU A 210 4.57 -13.72 16.48
C LEU A 210 3.22 -14.43 16.71
N TRP A 211 3.23 -15.76 16.82
CA TRP A 211 2.04 -16.54 17.17
C TRP A 211 1.42 -16.09 18.50
N LYS A 212 2.23 -15.91 19.55
CA LYS A 212 1.75 -15.45 20.87
C LYS A 212 1.10 -14.08 20.78
N TYR A 213 1.71 -13.13 20.07
CA TYR A 213 1.16 -11.79 19.89
C TYR A 213 -0.14 -11.80 19.08
N VAL A 214 -0.24 -12.61 18.02
CA VAL A 214 -1.48 -12.76 17.24
C VAL A 214 -2.62 -13.30 18.11
N VAL A 215 -2.35 -14.33 18.91
CA VAL A 215 -3.33 -14.89 19.83
C VAL A 215 -3.72 -13.87 20.91
N GLN A 216 -2.75 -13.18 21.51
CA GLN A 216 -3.00 -12.14 22.51
C GLN A 216 -3.87 -11.01 21.94
N TRP A 217 -3.56 -10.54 20.74
CA TRP A 217 -4.36 -9.53 20.04
C TRP A 217 -5.78 -10.04 19.80
N GLY A 218 -5.93 -11.28 19.31
CA GLY A 218 -7.23 -11.90 19.06
C GLY A 218 -8.08 -12.04 20.32
N ILE A 219 -7.48 -12.54 21.42
CA ILE A 219 -8.13 -12.67 22.73
C ILE A 219 -8.66 -11.32 23.22
N HIS A 220 -7.90 -10.25 23.02
CA HIS A 220 -8.32 -8.91 23.40
C HIS A 220 -9.51 -8.39 22.57
N LYS A 221 -9.66 -8.86 21.33
CA LYS A 221 -10.79 -8.51 20.45
C LYS A 221 -12.03 -9.39 20.66
N CYS A 222 -11.91 -10.51 21.37
CA CYS A 222 -13.08 -11.32 21.73
C CYS A 222 -14.05 -10.52 22.61
N SER A 223 -15.35 -10.69 22.37
CA SER A 223 -16.43 -10.08 23.15
C SER A 223 -16.47 -10.63 24.56
N THR A 224 -16.07 -11.90 24.72
CA THR A 224 -15.93 -12.56 26.00
C THR A 224 -14.60 -12.17 26.65
N ASN A 225 -14.61 -11.80 27.94
CA ASN A 225 -13.37 -11.50 28.66
C ASN A 225 -12.60 -12.80 28.91
N LEU A 226 -11.75 -13.15 27.94
CA LEU A 226 -10.85 -14.31 27.95
C LEU A 226 -9.45 -13.94 28.47
N ASN A 227 -9.19 -12.65 28.68
CA ASN A 227 -7.91 -12.19 29.23
C ASN A 227 -7.66 -12.81 30.60
N GLY A 228 -6.52 -13.49 30.74
CA GLY A 228 -6.10 -14.13 31.99
C GLY A 228 -6.80 -15.45 32.33
N LYS A 229 -7.72 -15.94 31.49
CA LYS A 229 -8.30 -17.29 31.65
C LYS A 229 -7.36 -18.36 31.10
N ASN A 230 -7.35 -19.51 31.75
CA ASN A 230 -6.62 -20.66 31.22
C ASN A 230 -7.35 -21.20 29.98
N VAL A 231 -6.61 -21.52 28.92
CA VAL A 231 -7.17 -22.09 27.67
C VAL A 231 -7.98 -23.37 27.93
N ASN A 232 -7.63 -24.13 28.97
CA ASN A 232 -8.36 -25.34 29.36
C ASN A 232 -9.79 -25.07 29.91
N GLU A 233 -10.11 -23.81 30.26
CA GLU A 233 -11.42 -23.40 30.76
C GLU A 233 -12.35 -22.89 29.65
N TRP A 234 -11.86 -22.84 28.41
CA TRP A 234 -12.60 -22.29 27.28
C TRP A 234 -13.60 -23.30 26.72
N ASN A 235 -14.74 -22.79 26.25
CA ASN A 235 -15.73 -23.58 25.52
C ASN A 235 -15.54 -23.46 24.00
N ASP A 236 -16.29 -24.26 23.25
CA ASP A 236 -16.23 -24.27 21.78
C ASP A 236 -16.59 -22.91 21.17
N GLU A 237 -17.53 -22.16 21.77
CA GLU A 237 -17.85 -20.81 21.32
C GLU A 237 -16.67 -19.84 21.44
N ASN A 238 -15.87 -19.92 22.51
CA ASN A 238 -14.69 -19.09 22.70
C ASN A 238 -13.63 -19.36 21.62
N PHE A 239 -13.37 -20.64 21.31
CA PHE A 239 -12.43 -21.01 20.25
C PHE A 239 -12.93 -20.55 18.87
N LYS A 240 -14.23 -20.69 18.60
CA LYS A 240 -14.84 -20.25 17.34
C LYS A 240 -14.77 -18.73 17.17
N GLU A 241 -15.06 -17.97 18.22
CA GLU A 241 -14.95 -16.50 18.21
C GLU A 241 -13.51 -16.07 17.91
N LEU A 242 -12.53 -16.63 18.62
CA LEU A 242 -11.12 -16.32 18.37
C LEU A 242 -10.71 -16.67 16.94
N TRP A 243 -11.08 -17.86 16.45
CA TRP A 243 -10.79 -18.28 15.08
C TRP A 243 -11.29 -17.27 14.05
N GLU A 244 -12.53 -16.81 14.16
CA GLU A 244 -13.09 -15.84 13.21
C GLU A 244 -12.32 -14.51 13.18
N ILE A 245 -11.76 -14.11 14.33
CA ILE A 245 -10.96 -12.89 14.47
C ILE A 245 -9.56 -13.06 13.87
N ILE A 246 -8.87 -14.16 14.15
CA ILE A 246 -7.44 -14.31 13.81
C ILE A 246 -7.17 -15.18 12.59
N LYS A 247 -8.16 -15.85 11.98
CA LYS A 247 -7.94 -16.78 10.86
C LYS A 247 -7.05 -16.20 9.75
N ASN A 248 -7.27 -14.94 9.35
CA ASN A 248 -6.48 -14.28 8.30
C ASN A 248 -5.04 -14.00 8.73
N LEU A 249 -4.81 -13.80 10.02
CA LEU A 249 -3.49 -13.56 10.63
C LEU A 249 -2.73 -14.89 10.79
N VAL A 250 -3.43 -15.93 11.23
CA VAL A 250 -2.92 -17.30 11.38
C VAL A 250 -2.32 -17.79 10.07
N GLU A 251 -2.93 -17.46 8.93
CA GLU A 251 -2.41 -17.90 7.62
C GLU A 251 -1.00 -17.38 7.33
N LEU A 252 -0.68 -16.20 7.88
CA LEU A 252 0.59 -15.53 7.70
C LEU A 252 1.69 -16.11 8.58
N ILE A 253 1.32 -16.87 9.61
CA ILE A 253 2.25 -17.52 10.53
C ILE A 253 2.87 -18.75 9.88
N ARG A 254 4.20 -18.82 9.90
CA ARG A 254 5.00 -19.92 9.36
C ARG A 254 5.20 -21.02 10.38
N PHE A 255 4.13 -21.76 10.68
CA PHE A 255 4.18 -22.86 11.66
C PHE A 255 5.31 -23.88 11.45
N TYR A 256 5.88 -24.00 10.25
CA TYR A 256 7.03 -24.87 9.96
C TYR A 256 8.36 -24.42 10.60
N ASP A 257 8.45 -23.15 10.98
CA ASP A 257 9.63 -22.54 11.61
C ASP A 257 9.52 -22.57 13.14
N ILE A 258 8.41 -23.06 13.70
CA ILE A 258 8.20 -23.26 15.13
C ILE A 258 8.78 -24.62 15.55
N SER A 259 9.47 -24.69 16.70
CA SER A 259 9.98 -25.95 17.23
C SER A 259 8.85 -26.88 17.68
N ILE A 260 9.07 -28.19 17.67
CA ILE A 260 8.04 -29.17 18.09
C ILE A 260 7.60 -28.98 19.55
N GLU A 261 8.54 -28.60 20.42
CA GLU A 261 8.27 -28.30 21.83
C GLU A 261 7.36 -27.08 21.95
N ASN A 262 7.69 -25.99 21.24
CA ASN A 262 6.89 -24.78 21.23
C ASN A 262 5.51 -25.00 20.61
N PHE A 263 5.43 -25.78 19.53
CA PHE A 263 4.16 -26.15 18.92
C PHE A 263 3.27 -26.90 19.92
N TYR A 264 3.82 -27.89 20.62
CA TYR A 264 3.07 -28.66 21.61
C TYR A 264 2.59 -27.81 22.80
N ASN A 265 3.43 -26.89 23.29
CA ASN A 265 3.13 -26.11 24.49
C ASN A 265 2.28 -24.87 24.21
N MET A 266 2.43 -24.24 23.04
CA MET A 266 1.86 -22.91 22.77
C MET A 266 0.84 -22.88 21.63
N VAL A 267 0.92 -23.80 20.67
CA VAL A 267 -0.02 -23.86 19.53
C VAL A 267 -1.12 -24.90 19.77
N LYS A 268 -0.73 -26.12 20.19
CA LYS A 268 -1.67 -27.23 20.44
C LYS A 268 -2.80 -26.92 21.44
N PRO A 269 -2.62 -26.11 22.51
CA PRO A 269 -3.75 -25.76 23.39
C PRO A 269 -4.92 -25.11 22.65
N TYR A 270 -4.64 -24.44 21.53
CA TYR A 270 -5.63 -23.80 20.67
C TYR A 270 -6.17 -24.73 19.57
N SER A 271 -5.84 -26.02 19.61
CA SER A 271 -6.20 -27.01 18.56
C SER A 271 -7.68 -27.00 18.16
N SER A 272 -8.58 -26.80 19.13
CA SER A 272 -10.03 -26.76 18.93
C SER A 272 -10.52 -25.64 18.00
N MET A 273 -9.73 -24.57 17.81
CA MET A 273 -10.11 -23.48 16.90
C MET A 273 -9.92 -23.83 15.42
N PHE A 274 -9.01 -24.77 15.13
CA PHE A 274 -8.61 -25.05 13.77
C PHE A 274 -9.55 -26.07 13.11
N PRO A 275 -9.83 -25.91 11.80
CA PRO A 275 -10.43 -26.99 11.03
C PRO A 275 -9.61 -28.27 11.14
N ARG A 276 -10.28 -29.42 11.35
CA ARG A 276 -9.63 -30.72 11.60
C ARG A 276 -8.52 -31.02 10.58
N ASP A 277 -8.84 -30.96 9.29
CA ASP A 277 -7.90 -31.27 8.20
C ASP A 277 -6.65 -30.38 8.25
N MET A 278 -6.82 -29.11 8.66
CA MET A 278 -5.72 -28.17 8.75
C MET A 278 -4.81 -28.49 9.94
N PHE A 279 -5.40 -28.75 11.11
CA PHE A 279 -4.60 -29.09 12.29
C PHE A 279 -3.89 -30.42 12.13
N GLU A 280 -4.54 -31.41 11.51
CA GLU A 280 -3.90 -32.68 11.15
C GLU A 280 -2.71 -32.46 10.22
N ASN A 281 -2.87 -31.65 9.17
CA ASN A 281 -1.76 -31.30 8.28
C ASN A 281 -0.61 -30.60 9.02
N LEU A 282 -0.90 -29.66 9.92
CA LEU A 282 0.12 -29.03 10.76
C LEU A 282 0.86 -30.09 11.59
N LEU A 283 0.12 -30.97 12.28
CA LEU A 283 0.66 -32.02 13.13
C LEU A 283 1.52 -33.03 12.35
N TRP A 284 1.08 -33.45 11.15
CA TRP A 284 1.82 -34.39 10.30
C TRP A 284 3.24 -33.91 9.98
N ASN A 285 3.45 -32.59 9.83
CA ASN A 285 4.77 -32.02 9.56
C ASN A 285 5.76 -32.20 10.71
N TYR A 286 5.27 -32.41 11.93
CA TYR A 286 6.10 -32.64 13.11
C TYR A 286 6.32 -34.12 13.40
N ILE A 287 5.47 -35.00 12.88
CA ILE A 287 5.54 -36.46 13.10
C ILE A 287 6.40 -37.14 12.03
N MET A 288 6.41 -36.67 10.78
CA MET A 288 7.16 -37.32 9.70
C MET A 288 8.67 -37.02 9.74
N PRO A 289 9.55 -38.03 9.51
CA PRO A 289 10.99 -37.81 9.47
C PRO A 289 11.43 -36.91 8.30
N GLN A 290 12.32 -35.96 8.62
CA GLN A 290 12.80 -34.82 7.82
C GLN A 290 13.54 -35.22 6.50
N SER A 291 12.90 -35.91 5.56
CA SER A 291 13.58 -36.42 4.35
C SER A 291 13.46 -35.55 3.09
N ASN A 292 12.73 -34.43 3.10
CA ASN A 292 12.75 -33.47 1.98
C ASN A 292 12.18 -32.09 2.36
N LYS A 293 12.92 -31.31 3.14
CA LYS A 293 12.68 -29.87 3.24
C LYS A 293 13.41 -29.17 2.09
N HIS A 294 12.79 -29.09 0.92
CA HIS A 294 13.10 -27.96 0.06
C HIS A 294 12.58 -26.70 0.75
N SER A 295 13.52 -25.94 1.31
CA SER A 295 13.30 -24.61 1.89
C SER A 295 12.53 -23.76 0.90
N ARG A 296 11.23 -23.60 1.16
CA ARG A 296 10.42 -22.48 0.69
C ARG A 296 9.52 -22.16 1.87
N ARG A 297 9.69 -20.95 2.42
CA ARG A 297 8.84 -20.32 3.43
C ARG A 297 7.37 -20.47 3.02
N LYS A 298 6.71 -21.55 3.44
CA LYS A 298 5.32 -21.83 3.07
C LYS A 298 4.41 -21.34 4.20
N ARG A 299 3.69 -20.27 3.91
CA ARG A 299 2.52 -19.83 4.68
C ARG A 299 1.36 -20.80 4.44
N LEU A 300 0.41 -20.87 5.38
CA LEU A 300 -0.79 -21.67 5.18
C LEU A 300 -1.60 -21.03 4.03
N GLY A 301 -1.97 -21.83 3.04
CA GLY A 301 -2.80 -21.37 1.92
C GLY A 301 -4.22 -21.86 2.09
N PHE A 302 -5.16 -20.96 2.32
CA PHE A 302 -6.59 -21.27 2.47
C PHE A 302 -7.29 -21.06 1.12
N GLY A 303 -7.12 -22.02 0.22
CA GLY A 303 -8.04 -22.19 -0.90
C GLY A 303 -9.23 -23.04 -0.45
N PRO A 304 -10.45 -22.84 -0.99
CA PRO A 304 -11.54 -23.77 -0.76
C PRO A 304 -11.07 -25.18 -1.14
N THR A 305 -11.10 -26.09 -0.16
CA THR A 305 -10.80 -27.52 -0.33
C THR A 305 -11.92 -28.18 -1.13
N THR A 306 -11.96 -27.91 -2.43
CA THR A 306 -12.57 -28.88 -3.33
C THR A 306 -11.55 -29.98 -3.53
N ASN A 307 -11.83 -31.17 -2.99
CA ASN A 307 -11.38 -32.43 -3.60
C ASN A 307 -11.97 -32.50 -5.02
N ALA A 308 -11.43 -31.68 -5.93
CA ALA A 308 -11.72 -31.71 -7.34
C ALA A 308 -10.43 -32.10 -8.03
N ARG A 309 -10.48 -33.22 -8.76
CA ARG A 309 -9.50 -33.57 -9.79
C ARG A 309 -9.17 -32.31 -10.61
N PRO A 310 -7.92 -32.08 -11.03
CA PRO A 310 -7.57 -30.87 -11.76
C PRO A 310 -8.46 -30.75 -12.99
N PHE A 311 -9.29 -29.70 -13.00
CA PHE A 311 -10.15 -29.36 -14.12
C PHE A 311 -9.23 -28.92 -15.28
N GLY A 312 -9.32 -29.60 -16.44
CA GLY A 312 -8.69 -29.13 -17.68
C GLY A 312 -7.51 -29.94 -18.24
N GLN A 313 -7.35 -31.22 -17.89
CA GLN A 313 -6.55 -32.16 -18.71
C GLN A 313 -7.49 -33.13 -19.42
N THR A 314 -7.91 -32.76 -20.63
CA THR A 314 -8.54 -33.68 -21.58
C THR A 314 -7.61 -33.89 -22.76
N THR A 315 -7.36 -35.15 -23.10
CA THR A 315 -6.47 -35.57 -24.21
C THR A 315 -7.21 -35.66 -25.56
N THR A 316 -8.49 -35.30 -25.60
CA THR A 316 -9.34 -35.36 -26.80
C THR A 316 -10.26 -34.14 -26.88
N THR A 317 -10.33 -33.53 -28.06
CA THR A 317 -11.24 -32.43 -28.38
C THR A 317 -12.68 -32.94 -28.50
N PRO A 318 -13.69 -32.27 -27.91
CA PRO A 318 -15.09 -32.57 -28.20
C PRO A 318 -15.41 -32.16 -29.64
N SER A 319 -16.15 -33.00 -30.37
CA SER A 319 -16.52 -32.77 -31.78
C SER A 319 -17.51 -31.60 -31.98
N SER A 320 -18.03 -31.00 -30.91
CA SER A 320 -18.83 -29.78 -30.93
C SER A 320 -19.04 -29.27 -29.49
N GLY A 321 -18.43 -28.14 -29.11
CA GLY A 321 -18.66 -27.50 -27.81
C GLY A 321 -17.46 -26.69 -27.28
N PHE A 322 -17.77 -25.69 -26.43
CA PHE A 322 -16.81 -24.77 -25.79
C PHE A 322 -15.82 -25.49 -24.86
N GLY A 323 -14.53 -25.13 -24.92
CA GLY A 323 -13.47 -25.74 -24.09
C GLY A 323 -12.54 -24.72 -23.41
N PHE A 324 -12.22 -24.97 -22.13
CA PHE A 324 -11.32 -24.17 -21.29
C PHE A 324 -10.16 -25.06 -20.79
N GLY A 325 -8.89 -24.64 -20.96
CA GLY A 325 -7.74 -25.33 -20.35
C GLY A 325 -6.49 -25.48 -21.23
N ARG A 326 -5.46 -26.11 -20.67
CA ARG A 326 -4.13 -26.29 -21.29
C ARG A 326 -4.12 -27.56 -22.14
N GLN A 327 -4.18 -27.42 -23.47
CA GLN A 327 -4.17 -28.57 -24.39
C GLN A 327 -2.73 -28.88 -24.80
N THR A 328 -2.25 -30.08 -24.48
CA THR A 328 -0.82 -30.42 -24.63
C THR A 328 -0.42 -30.90 -26.01
N THR A 329 -1.34 -31.36 -26.86
CA THR A 329 -1.04 -31.77 -28.24
C THR A 329 -2.34 -32.04 -29.01
N THR A 330 -2.63 -31.27 -30.06
CA THR A 330 -3.72 -31.56 -30.99
C THR A 330 -3.25 -31.33 -32.42
N THR A 331 -3.37 -32.36 -33.27
CA THR A 331 -2.96 -32.35 -34.69
C THR A 331 -4.04 -31.84 -35.64
N THR A 332 -5.17 -31.35 -35.13
CA THR A 332 -6.32 -30.94 -35.94
C THR A 332 -6.95 -29.66 -35.41
N ALA A 333 -7.19 -28.68 -36.30
CA ALA A 333 -7.90 -27.45 -35.99
C ALA A 333 -9.37 -27.70 -35.57
N PRO A 334 -9.97 -26.82 -34.74
CA PRO A 334 -11.40 -26.91 -34.41
C PRO A 334 -12.27 -26.67 -35.65
N SER A 335 -13.35 -27.44 -35.79
CA SER A 335 -14.33 -27.30 -36.86
C SER A 335 -15.08 -25.96 -36.79
N SER A 336 -15.69 -25.56 -37.92
CA SER A 336 -16.43 -24.30 -38.09
C SER A 336 -17.38 -24.02 -36.91
N GLY A 337 -17.16 -22.90 -36.21
CA GLY A 337 -17.99 -22.43 -35.09
C GLY A 337 -17.45 -22.72 -33.68
N GLY A 338 -16.27 -23.34 -33.53
CA GLY A 338 -15.66 -23.60 -32.22
C GLY A 338 -14.96 -22.39 -31.59
N PHE A 339 -15.13 -22.21 -30.27
CA PHE A 339 -14.45 -21.20 -29.44
C PHE A 339 -13.55 -21.88 -28.39
N GLY A 340 -12.29 -21.45 -28.25
CA GLY A 340 -11.34 -22.04 -27.30
C GLY A 340 -10.46 -21.01 -26.59
N PHE A 341 -10.23 -21.21 -25.29
CA PHE A 341 -9.45 -20.33 -24.41
C PHE A 341 -8.30 -21.10 -23.75
N GLY A 342 -7.03 -20.76 -24.03
CA GLY A 342 -5.87 -21.40 -23.39
C GLY A 342 -4.56 -21.40 -24.20
N ARG A 343 -3.45 -21.82 -23.56
CA ARG A 343 -2.11 -21.93 -24.17
C ARG A 343 -2.06 -23.17 -25.07
N GLN A 344 -1.87 -22.99 -26.38
CA GLN A 344 -1.73 -24.07 -27.36
C GLN A 344 -0.28 -24.19 -27.81
N THR A 345 0.33 -25.36 -27.65
CA THR A 345 1.78 -25.54 -27.84
C THR A 345 2.20 -25.83 -29.28
N THR A 346 1.31 -26.20 -30.20
CA THR A 346 1.63 -26.41 -31.64
C THR A 346 0.35 -26.62 -32.45
N THR A 347 0.15 -25.85 -33.52
CA THR A 347 -0.90 -26.09 -34.53
C THR A 347 -0.27 -25.95 -35.92
N THR A 348 -0.34 -27.01 -36.73
CA THR A 348 0.25 -27.06 -38.08
C THR A 348 -0.67 -26.56 -39.19
N THR A 349 -1.88 -26.08 -38.87
CA THR A 349 -2.87 -25.59 -39.85
C THR A 349 -3.66 -24.41 -39.29
N ALA A 350 -3.85 -23.37 -40.12
CA ALA A 350 -4.69 -22.22 -39.77
C ALA A 350 -6.18 -22.63 -39.56
N PRO A 351 -6.92 -21.95 -38.67
CA PRO A 351 -8.35 -22.22 -38.49
C PRO A 351 -9.14 -21.88 -39.76
N SER A 352 -10.13 -22.72 -40.10
CA SER A 352 -11.07 -22.47 -41.19
C SER A 352 -11.94 -21.23 -40.92
N SER A 353 -12.44 -20.60 -41.98
CA SER A 353 -13.22 -19.34 -41.97
C SER A 353 -14.22 -19.24 -40.80
N GLY A 354 -14.04 -18.21 -39.97
CA GLY A 354 -14.98 -17.86 -38.89
C GLY A 354 -14.59 -18.31 -37.45
N GLY A 355 -13.40 -18.88 -37.24
CA GLY A 355 -12.93 -19.25 -35.89
C GLY A 355 -12.30 -18.09 -35.10
N PHE A 356 -12.50 -18.08 -33.78
CA PHE A 356 -11.90 -17.12 -32.83
C PHE A 356 -11.02 -17.85 -31.80
N GLY A 357 -9.79 -17.38 -31.57
CA GLY A 357 -8.86 -17.98 -30.61
C GLY A 357 -8.08 -16.94 -29.78
N PHE A 358 -7.87 -17.24 -28.49
CA PHE A 358 -7.21 -16.37 -27.52
C PHE A 358 -6.04 -17.12 -26.84
N GLY A 359 -4.78 -16.68 -27.03
CA GLY A 359 -3.62 -17.31 -26.38
C GLY A 359 -2.28 -17.18 -27.11
N HIS A 360 -1.20 -17.63 -26.47
CA HIS A 360 0.16 -17.66 -27.02
C HIS A 360 0.28 -18.80 -28.05
N GLN A 361 0.56 -18.48 -29.31
CA GLN A 361 0.75 -19.46 -30.40
C GLN A 361 2.22 -19.51 -30.79
N THR A 362 2.84 -20.69 -30.77
CA THR A 362 4.29 -20.82 -30.91
C THR A 362 4.81 -21.10 -32.32
N THR A 363 3.97 -21.20 -33.36
CA THR A 363 4.41 -21.22 -34.78
C THR A 363 3.22 -21.37 -35.71
N THR A 364 3.14 -20.58 -36.79
CA THR A 364 2.21 -20.80 -37.91
C THR A 364 2.95 -20.54 -39.21
N THR A 365 2.96 -21.52 -40.13
CA THR A 365 3.67 -21.44 -41.42
C THR A 365 2.83 -20.83 -42.55
N THR A 366 1.58 -20.44 -42.30
CA THR A 366 0.70 -19.79 -43.29
C THR A 366 -0.29 -18.85 -42.61
N ALA A 367 -0.46 -17.64 -43.14
CA ALA A 367 -1.43 -16.65 -42.65
C ALA A 367 -2.89 -17.10 -42.90
N PRO A 368 -3.84 -16.82 -41.99
CA PRO A 368 -5.25 -17.14 -42.18
C PRO A 368 -5.88 -16.21 -43.23
N SER A 369 -6.73 -16.77 -44.11
CA SER A 369 -7.40 -16.02 -45.19
C SER A 369 -8.53 -15.11 -44.71
N SER A 370 -9.05 -15.31 -43.50
CA SER A 370 -10.06 -14.44 -42.86
C SER A 370 -10.26 -14.82 -41.37
N GLY A 371 -9.75 -14.02 -40.42
CA GLY A 371 -9.93 -14.25 -38.99
C GLY A 371 -9.27 -13.21 -38.09
N PHE A 372 -9.77 -13.08 -36.85
CA PHE A 372 -9.24 -12.21 -35.79
C PHE A 372 -8.39 -13.02 -34.80
N GLY A 373 -7.18 -12.55 -34.48
CA GLY A 373 -6.28 -13.19 -33.51
C GLY A 373 -5.69 -12.19 -32.53
N PHE A 374 -5.53 -12.60 -31.26
CA PHE A 374 -4.98 -11.79 -30.16
C PHE A 374 -3.86 -12.57 -29.45
N GLY A 375 -2.61 -12.10 -29.53
CA GLY A 375 -1.45 -12.75 -28.87
C GLY A 375 -0.09 -12.54 -29.57
N HIS A 376 0.99 -12.91 -28.87
CA HIS A 376 2.37 -12.80 -29.36
C HIS A 376 2.62 -13.84 -30.49
N GLN A 377 2.95 -13.38 -31.70
CA GLN A 377 3.27 -14.25 -32.83
C GLN A 377 4.79 -14.26 -33.04
N THR A 378 5.43 -15.41 -32.82
CA THR A 378 6.82 -15.63 -33.23
C THR A 378 6.80 -16.19 -34.65
N THR A 379 7.24 -15.34 -35.60
CA THR A 379 7.54 -15.57 -37.04
C THR A 379 6.36 -15.66 -38.03
N THR A 380 6.26 -14.67 -38.92
CA THR A 380 5.54 -14.74 -40.21
C THR A 380 6.42 -14.12 -41.30
N THR A 381 6.56 -14.79 -42.45
CA THR A 381 7.40 -14.35 -43.58
C THR A 381 6.65 -13.54 -44.65
N THR A 382 5.36 -13.24 -44.45
CA THR A 382 4.55 -12.42 -45.37
C THR A 382 3.40 -11.73 -44.64
N ALA A 383 3.13 -10.45 -44.96
CA ALA A 383 2.03 -9.68 -44.40
C ALA A 383 0.64 -10.08 -44.98
N PRO A 384 -0.44 -10.06 -44.17
CA PRO A 384 -1.79 -10.43 -44.63
C PRO A 384 -2.44 -9.32 -45.47
N SER A 385 -3.17 -9.69 -46.52
CA SER A 385 -3.78 -8.78 -47.51
C SER A 385 -5.06 -8.06 -47.05
N SER A 386 -5.64 -8.42 -45.89
CA SER A 386 -6.89 -7.80 -45.40
C SER A 386 -7.25 -8.17 -43.94
N SER A 387 -6.40 -7.88 -42.95
CA SER A 387 -6.79 -8.02 -41.53
C SER A 387 -6.07 -7.02 -40.60
N PHE A 388 -6.76 -6.64 -39.50
CA PHE A 388 -6.25 -5.82 -38.40
C PHE A 388 -5.70 -6.72 -37.27
N GLY A 389 -4.49 -6.44 -36.78
CA GLY A 389 -3.88 -7.16 -35.65
C GLY A 389 -3.04 -6.24 -34.76
N PHE A 390 -2.93 -6.58 -33.47
CA PHE A 390 -2.09 -5.91 -32.47
C PHE A 390 -1.02 -6.88 -31.96
N GLY A 391 0.28 -6.52 -32.08
CA GLY A 391 1.41 -7.31 -31.59
C GLY A 391 2.75 -6.93 -32.25
N GLN A 392 3.87 -7.23 -31.59
CA GLN A 392 5.23 -6.91 -32.05
C GLN A 392 5.68 -7.90 -33.14
N ILE A 393 6.04 -7.39 -34.32
CA ILE A 393 6.60 -8.17 -35.44
C ILE A 393 8.12 -8.04 -35.37
N ILE A 394 8.85 -9.15 -35.36
CA ILE A 394 10.32 -9.18 -35.50
C ILE A 394 10.62 -9.68 -36.92
N ILE A 395 11.21 -8.80 -37.75
CA ILE A 395 11.67 -9.12 -39.11
C ILE A 395 13.18 -9.36 -39.01
N PRO A 396 13.71 -10.51 -39.45
CA PRO A 396 15.15 -10.73 -39.52
C PRO A 396 15.78 -9.91 -40.66
N ASP A 397 16.98 -9.38 -40.42
CA ASP A 397 17.75 -8.60 -41.40
C ASP A 397 18.06 -9.40 -42.67
N PRO A 398 18.15 -8.75 -43.86
CA PRO A 398 18.51 -9.40 -45.11
C PRO A 398 20.00 -9.84 -45.11
N PRO A 399 20.37 -10.89 -45.87
CA PRO A 399 21.73 -11.40 -45.90
C PRO A 399 22.70 -10.41 -46.56
N GLU A 400 23.92 -10.34 -46.03
CA GLU A 400 25.05 -9.55 -46.57
C GLU A 400 25.36 -10.00 -48.00
N GLU A 401 25.45 -9.05 -48.94
CA GLU A 401 25.95 -9.29 -50.30
C GLU A 401 27.48 -9.48 -50.24
N GLU A 402 27.96 -10.63 -50.72
CA GLU A 402 29.36 -10.85 -51.06
C GLU A 402 29.69 -10.05 -52.33
N ASP A 403 30.52 -9.00 -52.18
CA ASP A 403 31.17 -8.33 -53.31
C ASP A 403 32.27 -9.26 -53.86
N ASP A 404 32.00 -9.92 -54.99
CA ASP A 404 33.01 -10.55 -55.83
C ASP A 404 33.71 -9.47 -56.70
N ASP A 405 35.04 -9.40 -56.57
CA ASP A 405 35.96 -8.64 -57.40
C ASP A 405 35.75 -8.87 -58.91
N ILE A 406 35.75 -7.79 -59.71
CA ILE A 406 36.57 -7.54 -60.93
C ILE A 406 36.36 -6.11 -61.45
#